data_AF-A0A8K0LZM1-F1
#
_entry.id   AF-A0A8K0LZM1-F1
#
_cell.length_a   1.000
_cell.length_b   1.000
_cell.length_c   1.000
_cell.angle_alpha   90.00
_cell.angle_beta   90.00
_cell.angle_gamma   90.00
#
_symmetry.space_group_name_H-M   'P 1'
#
loop_
_entity.id
_entity.type
_entity.pdbx_description
1 polymer ?
#
loop_
_entity_poly.entity_id
_entity_poly.type
_entity_poly.pdbx_seq_one_letter_code
_entity_poly.pdbx_strand_id
1 'polypeptide(L)' 'MQVAWQGSTKRSQFRALKWDHVDLPSHFAVWAATKEARFLHGRVVWSKWDVDEMIAGEFREKLEAVPYFMRVGIRGW' A
#
# COMPACT_ATOMS: atom_id res chain seq x y z
N MET A 1 -37.21 39.45 29.10
CA MET A 1 -37.42 37.99 28.88
C MET A 1 -37.31 37.74 27.38
N GLN A 2 -36.19 37.22 26.90
CA GLN A 2 -35.99 36.83 25.50
C GLN A 2 -35.47 35.39 25.46
N VAL A 3 -36.17 34.56 24.70
CA VAL A 3 -35.96 33.11 24.57
C VAL A 3 -34.89 32.86 23.52
N ALA A 4 -33.80 32.20 23.88
CA ALA A 4 -32.72 31.83 22.97
C ALA A 4 -33.08 30.54 22.23
N TRP A 5 -33.16 30.60 20.89
CA TRP A 5 -33.30 29.41 20.04
C TRP A 5 -31.96 28.69 19.88
N GLN A 6 -31.96 27.39 20.19
CA GLN A 6 -30.85 26.46 20.01
C GLN A 6 -30.84 25.91 18.59
N GLY A 7 -29.65 25.90 17.99
CA GLY A 7 -29.38 25.19 16.74
C GLY A 7 -27.90 24.86 16.65
N SER A 8 -27.39 24.00 17.51
CA SER A 8 -26.01 23.51 17.38
C SER A 8 -25.95 22.48 16.25
N THR A 9 -25.64 22.95 15.04
CA THR A 9 -25.30 22.06 13.92
C THR A 9 -23.99 21.35 14.27
N LYS A 10 -24.08 20.09 14.72
CA LYS A 10 -22.92 19.20 14.79
C LYS A 10 -22.41 18.99 13.36
N ARG A 11 -21.45 19.82 12.93
CA ARG A 11 -20.63 19.51 11.76
C ARG A 11 -19.90 18.20 12.07
N SER A 12 -20.32 17.14 11.39
CA SER A 12 -19.59 15.88 11.34
C SER A 12 -18.13 16.20 11.09
N GLN A 13 -17.26 15.79 12.02
CA GLN A 13 -15.82 15.91 11.85
C GLN A 13 -15.43 14.95 10.72
N PHE A 14 -15.29 15.48 9.50
CA PHE A 14 -14.66 14.74 8.41
C PHE A 14 -13.23 14.46 8.84
N ARG A 15 -13.02 13.28 9.42
CA ARG A 15 -11.74 12.84 9.96
C ARG A 15 -10.77 12.81 8.78
N ALA A 16 -9.89 13.80 8.69
CA ALA A 16 -8.86 13.83 7.66
C ALA A 16 -8.11 12.49 7.70
N LEU A 17 -8.17 11.74 6.60
CA LEU A 17 -7.43 10.50 6.49
C LEU A 17 -5.95 10.82 6.69
N LYS A 18 -5.28 10.07 7.57
CA LYS A 18 -3.84 10.23 7.80
C LYS A 18 -3.12 9.63 6.60
N TRP A 19 -2.74 10.49 5.65
CA TRP A 19 -1.95 10.10 4.50
C TRP A 19 -0.51 9.82 4.88
N ASP A 20 0.12 8.97 4.09
CA ASP A 20 1.53 8.65 4.24
C ASP A 20 2.44 9.70 3.60
N HIS A 21 3.67 9.76 4.09
CA HIS A 21 4.66 10.68 3.55
C HIS A 21 5.07 10.26 2.12
N VAL A 22 5.34 11.24 1.25
CA VAL A 22 5.73 11.02 -0.14
C VAL A 22 7.06 10.26 -0.29
N ASP A 23 7.90 10.31 0.74
CA ASP A 23 9.18 9.61 0.74
C ASP A 23 9.02 8.09 0.71
N LEU A 24 7.93 7.56 1.28
CA LEU A 24 7.71 6.12 1.36
C LEU A 24 7.70 5.45 -0.03
N PRO A 25 6.80 5.84 -0.97
CA PRO A 25 6.84 5.27 -2.32
C PRO A 25 8.11 5.66 -3.08
N SER A 26 8.69 6.83 -2.80
CA SER A 26 9.88 7.31 -3.49
C SER A 26 11.12 6.46 -3.16
N HIS A 27 11.39 6.23 -1.89
CA HIS A 27 12.49 5.37 -1.44
C HIS A 27 12.29 3.93 -1.88
N PHE A 28 11.04 3.43 -1.82
CA PHE A 28 10.72 2.09 -2.29
C PHE A 28 10.99 1.93 -3.80
N ALA A 29 10.64 2.93 -4.63
CA ALA A 29 10.91 2.89 -6.06
C ALA A 29 12.42 2.85 -6.38
N VAL A 30 13.23 3.59 -5.61
CA VAL A 30 14.69 3.55 -5.75
C VAL A 30 15.24 2.17 -5.37
N TRP A 31 14.79 1.60 -4.25
CA TRP A 31 15.17 0.24 -3.85
C TRP A 31 14.75 -0.81 -4.89
N ALA A 32 13.53 -0.71 -5.43
CA ALA A 32 12.99 -1.63 -6.43
C ALA A 32 13.79 -1.64 -7.75
N ALA A 33 14.56 -0.57 -8.04
CA ALA A 33 15.44 -0.50 -9.20
C ALA A 33 16.79 -1.21 -9.00
N THR A 34 17.10 -1.68 -7.78
CA THR A 34 18.35 -2.36 -7.45
C THR A 34 18.31 -3.85 -7.80
N LYS A 35 19.47 -4.53 -7.70
CA LYS A 35 19.57 -5.99 -7.92
C LYS A 35 18.88 -6.80 -6.81
N GLU A 36 18.72 -6.24 -5.62
CA GLU A 36 18.11 -6.91 -4.47
C GLU A 36 16.62 -7.19 -4.73
N ALA A 37 15.93 -6.28 -5.41
CA ALA A 37 14.52 -6.40 -5.75
C ALA A 37 14.26 -7.24 -7.02
N ARG A 38 15.27 -7.90 -7.60
CA ARG A 38 15.14 -8.63 -8.88
C ARG A 38 14.05 -9.70 -8.86
N PHE A 39 13.78 -10.27 -7.70
CA PHE A 39 12.73 -11.28 -7.54
C PHE A 39 11.30 -10.76 -7.79
N LEU A 40 11.10 -9.44 -7.68
CA LEU A 40 9.83 -8.77 -7.94
C LEU A 40 9.62 -8.43 -9.42
N HIS A 41 10.53 -8.85 -10.31
CA HIS A 41 10.46 -8.49 -11.71
C HIS A 41 9.14 -8.90 -12.37
N GLY A 42 8.47 -7.92 -12.99
CA GLY A 42 7.17 -8.08 -13.63
C GLY A 42 5.99 -8.21 -12.67
N ARG A 43 6.17 -7.89 -11.38
CA ARG A 43 5.13 -8.00 -10.35
C ARG A 43 4.78 -6.62 -9.80
N VAL A 44 3.55 -6.50 -9.29
CA VAL A 44 3.02 -5.28 -8.68
C VAL A 44 3.02 -5.46 -7.17
N VAL A 45 3.63 -4.54 -6.44
CA VAL A 45 3.77 -4.56 -4.98
C VAL A 45 3.46 -3.20 -4.39
N TRP A 46 3.08 -3.14 -3.12
CA TRP A 46 2.81 -1.90 -2.42
C TRP A 46 4.03 -1.47 -1.61
N SER A 47 4.47 -0.23 -1.77
CA SER A 47 5.57 0.39 -0.99
C SER A 47 5.43 0.42 0.53
N LYS A 48 4.27 0.02 1.07
CA LYS A 48 3.98 -0.02 2.50
C LYS A 48 4.46 -1.30 3.16
N TRP A 49 4.74 -2.30 2.36
CA TRP A 49 5.16 -3.61 2.83
C TRP A 49 6.59 -3.56 3.32
N ASP A 50 6.88 -4.40 4.30
CA ASP A 50 8.23 -4.55 4.85
C ASP A 50 9.09 -5.37 3.89
N VAL A 51 10.24 -4.80 3.51
CA VAL A 51 11.17 -5.43 2.55
C VAL A 51 11.84 -6.67 3.13
N ASP A 52 12.17 -6.66 4.42
CA ASP A 52 12.90 -7.75 5.06
C ASP A 52 12.02 -9.00 5.15
N GLU A 53 10.74 -8.81 5.48
CA GLU A 53 9.74 -9.88 5.49
C GLU A 53 9.51 -10.46 4.09
N MET A 54 9.52 -9.61 3.05
CA MET A 54 9.37 -10.06 1.66
C MET A 54 10.56 -10.90 1.17
N ILE A 55 11.77 -10.62 1.66
CA ILE A 55 12.99 -11.33 1.25
C ILE A 55 13.13 -12.66 2.01
N ALA A 56 12.90 -12.66 3.32
CA ALA A 56 13.20 -13.80 4.20
C ALA A 56 12.00 -14.71 4.48
N GLY A 57 10.77 -14.25 4.25
CA GLY A 57 9.56 -14.94 4.67
C GLY A 57 8.92 -15.85 3.63
N GLU A 58 7.77 -16.42 4.01
CA GLU A 58 6.88 -17.23 3.17
C GLU A 58 6.45 -16.52 1.87
N PHE A 59 6.53 -15.19 1.85
CA PHE A 59 6.22 -14.39 0.68
C PHE A 59 7.11 -14.75 -0.50
N ARG A 60 8.40 -14.98 -0.25
CA ARG A 60 9.37 -15.38 -1.27
C ARG A 60 9.06 -16.74 -1.87
N GLU A 61 8.66 -17.69 -1.03
CA GLU A 61 8.26 -19.02 -1.44
C GLU A 61 6.98 -18.99 -2.28
N LYS A 62 5.97 -18.22 -1.86
CA LYS A 62 4.70 -18.05 -2.59
C LYS A 62 4.91 -17.44 -3.98
N LEU A 63 5.83 -16.47 -4.10
CA LEU A 63 6.22 -15.88 -5.37
C LEU A 63 6.78 -16.91 -6.35
N GLU A 64 7.59 -17.85 -5.86
CA GLU A 64 8.25 -18.87 -6.69
C GLU A 64 7.31 -20.04 -7.02
N ALA A 65 6.48 -20.45 -6.05
CA ALA A 65 5.50 -21.52 -6.24
C ALA A 65 4.38 -21.16 -7.22
N VAL A 66 3.98 -19.88 -7.28
CA VAL A 66 2.85 -19.42 -8.10
C VAL A 66 3.34 -18.38 -9.13
N PRO A 67 3.54 -18.78 -10.41
CA PRO A 67 4.09 -17.91 -11.45
C PRO A 67 3.29 -16.62 -11.70
N TYR A 68 1.97 -16.66 -11.48
CA TYR A 68 1.06 -15.53 -11.70
C TYR A 68 0.84 -14.66 -10.47
N PHE A 69 1.44 -15.01 -9.33
CA PHE A 69 1.24 -14.27 -8.09
C PHE A 69 1.70 -12.81 -8.27
N MET A 70 0.81 -11.86 -7.99
CA MET A 70 1.07 -10.42 -8.13
C MET A 70 1.50 -9.97 -9.53
N ARG A 71 1.19 -10.76 -10.56
CA ARG A 71 1.31 -10.32 -11.95
C ARG A 71 -0.06 -9.88 -12.45
N VAL A 72 -0.10 -8.71 -13.08
CA VAL A 72 -1.31 -8.27 -13.80
C VAL A 72 -1.33 -8.97 -15.14
N GLY A 73 -2.40 -9.71 -15.43
CA GLY A 73 -2.56 -10.42 -16.69
C GLY A 73 -3.96 -11.02 -16.82
N ILE A 74 -4.37 -11.30 -18.06
CA ILE A 74 -5.62 -12.01 -18.36
C ILE A 74 -5.31 -13.50 -18.29
N ARG A 75 -6.02 -14.21 -17.41
CA ARG A 75 -5.97 -15.68 -17.38
C ARG A 75 -6.97 -16.21 -18.39
N GLY A 76 -6.47 -16.94 -19.40
CA GLY A 76 -7.31 -17.62 -20.37
C GLY A 76 -8.21 -18.68 -19.71
N TRP A 77 -9.32 -18.98 -20.39
CA TRP A 77 -10.29 -20.02 -20.05
C TRP A 77 -9.82 -21.37 -20.57
#